data_AF-A0A4P7RGW0-F1
#
_entry.id   AF-A0A4P7RGW0-F1
#
_cell.length_a   1.000
_cell.length_b   1.000
_cell.length_c   1.000
_cell.angle_alpha   90.00
_cell.angle_beta   90.00
_cell.angle_gamma   90.00
#
_symmetry.space_group_name_H-M   'P 1'
#
loop_
_entity.id
_entity.type
_entity.pdbx_description
1 polymer ?
#
loop_
_entity_poly.entity_id
_entity_poly.type
_entity_poly.pdbx_seq_one_letter_code
_entity_poly.pdbx_strand_id
1 'polypeptide(L)'
;MLATLTRLVLNTFQPGAKSRKVASLRDLQGIRSALLQSIEDCESLQTERLRHKISGAKNAQELWLLRNDAYQIISHHHSQSAAVTRINGLRNVFEGWLEPRHLAKIK
;
A
#
# COMPACT_ATOMS: atom_id res chain seq x y z
N MET A 1 -13.95 38.93 32.73
CA MET A 1 -14.36 39.16 31.33
C MET A 1 -13.58 38.15 30.47
N LEU A 2 -14.00 36.88 30.40
CA LEU A 2 -14.79 36.31 29.29
C LEU A 2 -14.14 36.61 27.93
N ALA A 3 -13.26 35.75 27.43
CA ALA A 3 -13.53 34.52 26.66
C ALA A 3 -13.24 34.75 25.17
N THR A 4 -12.87 33.67 24.47
CA THR A 4 -12.85 33.44 23.00
C THR A 4 -11.45 33.34 22.35
N LEU A 5 -11.13 32.39 21.47
CA LEU A 5 -11.80 31.18 20.96
C LEU A 5 -10.71 30.31 20.30
N THR A 6 -10.66 29.04 20.66
CA THR A 6 -9.90 27.95 20.05
C THR A 6 -10.36 27.69 18.61
N ARG A 7 -9.43 27.52 17.66
CA ARG A 7 -9.73 26.93 16.33
C ARG A 7 -9.04 25.57 16.20
N LEU A 8 -9.75 24.54 16.66
CA LEU A 8 -9.50 23.14 16.34
C LEU A 8 -10.05 22.87 14.93
N VAL A 9 -9.17 22.57 13.98
CA VAL A 9 -9.57 22.07 12.66
C VAL A 9 -9.91 20.59 12.82
N LEU A 10 -11.16 20.32 13.20
CA LEU A 10 -11.78 19.01 13.09
C LEU A 10 -12.12 18.79 11.61
N ASN A 11 -11.20 18.16 10.88
CA ASN A 11 -11.50 17.65 9.55
C ASN A 11 -12.43 16.44 9.70
N THR A 12 -13.72 16.69 9.52
CA THR A 12 -14.80 15.70 9.59
C THR A 12 -14.59 14.63 8.53
N PHE A 13 -14.17 13.44 8.95
CA PHE A 13 -14.20 12.23 8.15
C PHE A 13 -15.68 11.84 7.93
N GLN A 14 -16.19 12.05 6.72
CA GLN A 14 -17.46 11.46 6.30
C GLN A 14 -17.21 10.03 5.77
N PRO A 15 -17.94 9.00 6.26
CA PRO A 15 -17.89 7.66 5.69
C PRO A 15 -18.84 7.62 4.48
N GLY A 16 -18.42 8.27 3.38
CA GLY A 16 -19.15 8.23 2.11
C GLY A 16 -18.85 6.93 1.36
N ALA A 17 -19.88 6.13 1.09
CA ALA A 17 -19.85 4.95 0.26
C ALA A 17 -19.07 5.20 -1.05
N LYS A 18 -17.86 4.65 -1.14
CA LYS A 18 -16.99 4.83 -2.31
C LYS A 18 -17.49 3.91 -3.43
N SER A 19 -18.20 4.50 -4.39
CA SER A 19 -18.40 3.90 -5.72
C SER A 19 -17.06 3.34 -6.20
N ARG A 20 -17.06 2.09 -6.67
CA ARG A 20 -15.88 1.29 -7.04
C ARG A 20 -15.09 2.00 -8.15
N LYS A 21 -14.25 2.98 -7.79
CA LYS A 21 -13.44 3.74 -8.73
C LYS A 21 -12.54 2.77 -9.47
N VAL A 22 -12.67 2.73 -10.80
CA VAL A 22 -11.66 2.10 -11.65
C VAL A 22 -10.41 2.97 -11.52
N ALA A 23 -9.32 2.40 -11.01
CA ALA A 23 -8.06 3.11 -10.84
C ALA A 23 -7.58 3.66 -12.19
N SER A 24 -7.25 4.95 -12.23
CA SER A 24 -6.62 5.52 -13.43
C SER A 24 -5.21 4.95 -13.58
N LEU A 25 -4.62 5.05 -14.78
CA LEU A 25 -3.25 4.63 -15.00
C LEU A 25 -2.25 5.35 -14.07
N ARG A 26 -2.53 6.62 -13.74
CA ARG A 26 -1.71 7.42 -12.81
C ARG A 26 -1.79 6.88 -11.39
N ASP A 27 -2.98 6.48 -10.95
CA ASP A 27 -3.18 5.88 -9.62
C ASP A 27 -2.46 4.54 -9.50
N LEU A 28 -2.61 3.68 -10.52
CA LEU A 28 -1.89 2.41 -10.59
C LEU A 28 -0.38 2.61 -10.57
N GLN A 29 0.12 3.63 -11.26
CA GLN A 29 1.55 3.93 -11.24
C GLN A 29 2.03 4.33 -9.84
N GLY A 30 1.25 5.12 -9.10
CA GLY A 30 1.56 5.45 -7.70
C GLY A 30 1.66 4.20 -6.81
N ILE A 31 0.72 3.27 -6.97
CA ILE A 31 0.72 1.99 -6.23
C ILE A 31 1.94 1.13 -6.63
N ARG A 32 2.26 1.05 -7.93
CA ARG A 32 3.45 0.33 -8.42
C ARG A 32 4.73 0.90 -7.83
N SER A 33 4.90 2.21 -7.86
CA SER A 33 6.08 2.88 -7.31
C SER A 33 6.24 2.60 -5.82
N ALA A 34 5.15 2.66 -5.03
CA ALA A 34 5.21 2.32 -3.61
C ALA A 34 5.62 0.85 -3.37
N LEU A 35 5.10 -0.09 -4.17
CA LEU A 35 5.48 -1.49 -4.06
C LEU A 35 6.96 -1.70 -4.42
N LEU A 36 7.44 -1.06 -5.50
CA LEU A 36 8.84 -1.13 -5.93
C LEU A 36 9.80 -0.56 -4.88
N GLN A 37 9.46 0.58 -4.28
CA GLN A 37 10.24 1.18 -3.19
C GLN A 37 10.38 0.24 -1.98
N SER A 38 9.36 -0.58 -1.69
CA SER A 38 9.41 -1.50 -0.56
C SER A 38 10.46 -2.61 -0.71
N ILE A 39 10.88 -2.90 -1.94
CA ILE A 39 11.84 -3.95 -2.32
C ILE A 39 13.10 -3.39 -3.01
N GLU A 40 13.32 -2.08 -2.95
CA GLU A 40 14.38 -1.40 -3.70
C GLU A 40 15.78 -1.90 -3.32
N ASP A 41 16.01 -2.13 -2.03
CA ASP A 41 17.23 -2.62 -1.42
C ASP A 41 17.37 -4.15 -1.41
N CYS A 42 16.40 -4.86 -2.00
CA CYS A 42 16.46 -6.31 -2.19
C CYS A 42 17.11 -6.62 -3.55
N GLU A 43 18.21 -7.39 -3.54
CA GLU A 43 18.92 -7.77 -4.77
C GLU A 43 18.92 -9.29 -4.94
N SER A 44 17.95 -9.79 -5.70
CA SER A 44 17.87 -11.21 -6.04
C SER A 44 17.08 -11.44 -7.32
N LEU A 45 17.26 -12.61 -7.93
CA LEU A 45 16.47 -13.04 -9.09
C LEU A 45 14.96 -13.02 -8.79
N GLN A 46 14.57 -13.32 -7.55
CA GLN A 46 13.18 -13.25 -7.12
C GLN A 46 12.66 -11.81 -7.09
N THR A 47 13.50 -10.86 -6.68
CA THR A 47 13.18 -9.43 -6.72
C THR A 47 12.98 -8.94 -8.15
N GLU A 48 13.85 -9.33 -9.08
CA GLU A 48 13.71 -8.94 -10.48
C GLU A 48 12.42 -9.50 -11.10
N ARG A 49 12.10 -10.77 -10.82
CA ARG A 49 10.82 -11.37 -11.21
C ARG A 49 9.63 -10.61 -10.63
N LEU A 50 9.72 -10.19 -9.37
CA LEU A 50 8.66 -9.40 -8.74
C LEU A 50 8.52 -8.02 -9.41
N ARG A 51 9.61 -7.32 -9.74
CA ARG A 51 9.60 -6.04 -10.47
C ARG A 51 8.87 -6.16 -11.82
N HIS A 52 9.10 -7.24 -12.55
CA HIS A 52 8.38 -7.53 -13.79
C HIS A 52 6.87 -7.76 -13.54
N LYS A 53 6.51 -8.55 -12.51
CA LYS A 53 5.10 -8.77 -12.15
C LYS A 53 4.39 -7.45 -11.78
N ILE A 54 5.06 -6.59 -11.02
CA ILE A 54 4.52 -5.27 -10.62
C ILE A 54 4.24 -4.41 -11.85
N SER A 55 5.18 -4.39 -12.79
CA SER A 55 5.05 -3.63 -14.05
C SER A 55 3.89 -4.14 -14.91
N GLY A 56 3.67 -5.46 -14.94
CA GLY A 56 2.62 -6.11 -15.72
C GLY A 56 1.21 -6.12 -15.09
N ALA A 57 1.09 -5.81 -13.80
CA ALA A 57 -0.20 -5.86 -13.09
C ALA A 57 -1.19 -4.81 -13.65
N LYS A 58 -2.44 -5.20 -13.88
CA LYS A 58 -3.45 -4.39 -14.57
C LYS A 58 -4.39 -3.63 -13.63
N ASN A 59 -4.40 -3.99 -12.35
CA ASN A 59 -5.29 -3.39 -11.35
C ASN A 59 -4.67 -3.44 -9.95
N ALA A 60 -5.24 -2.67 -9.03
CA ALA A 60 -4.78 -2.59 -7.64
C ALA A 60 -4.91 -3.93 -6.89
N GLN A 61 -5.84 -4.80 -7.27
CA GLN A 61 -6.01 -6.10 -6.64
C GLN A 61 -4.85 -7.04 -6.97
N GLU A 62 -4.43 -7.10 -8.23
CA GLU A 62 -3.23 -7.85 -8.65
C GLU A 62 -1.98 -7.34 -7.93
N LEU A 63 -1.79 -6.02 -7.84
CA LEU A 63 -0.68 -5.42 -7.10
C LEU A 63 -0.70 -5.79 -5.61
N TRP A 64 -1.88 -5.90 -5.01
CA TRP A 64 -2.02 -6.27 -3.61
C TRP A 64 -1.75 -7.75 -3.34
N LEU A 65 -1.97 -8.64 -4.32
CA LEU A 65 -1.58 -10.05 -4.22
C LEU A 65 -0.05 -10.20 -4.22
N LEU A 66 0.65 -9.34 -4.96
CA LEU A 66 2.12 -9.30 -4.99
C LEU A 66 2.76 -8.88 -3.66
N ARG A 67 1.98 -8.35 -2.70
CA ARG A 67 2.49 -8.04 -1.35
C ARG A 67 3.06 -9.27 -0.65
N ASN A 68 2.53 -10.46 -0.94
CA ASN A 68 3.00 -11.71 -0.33
C ASN A 68 4.39 -12.07 -0.86
N ASP A 69 4.60 -11.95 -2.18
CA ASP A 69 5.91 -12.12 -2.79
C ASP A 69 6.91 -11.10 -2.23
N ALA A 70 6.50 -9.83 -2.11
CA ALA A 70 7.31 -8.78 -1.50
C ALA A 70 7.66 -9.08 -0.04
N TYR A 71 6.69 -9.57 0.75
CA TYR A 71 6.91 -9.98 2.13
C TYR A 71 7.99 -11.06 2.23
N GLN A 72 7.90 -12.11 1.39
CA GLN A 72 8.86 -13.21 1.39
C GLN A 72 10.27 -12.70 1.06
N ILE A 73 10.40 -11.87 0.02
CA ILE A 73 11.69 -11.31 -0.40
C ILE A 73 12.30 -10.43 0.69
N ILE A 74 11.54 -9.50 1.27
CA ILE A 74 12.03 -8.61 2.34
C ILE A 74 12.38 -9.43 3.59
N SER A 75 11.59 -10.46 3.91
CA SER A 75 11.84 -11.29 5.08
C SER A 75 13.12 -12.12 4.94
N HIS A 76 13.46 -12.52 3.71
CA HIS A 76 14.67 -13.26 3.39
C HIS A 76 15.91 -12.36 3.37
N HIS A 77 15.80 -11.15 2.80
CA HIS A 77 16.92 -10.20 2.71
C HIS A 77 17.22 -9.47 4.02
N HIS A 78 16.20 -9.16 4.82
CA HIS A 78 16.35 -8.37 6.05
C HIS A 78 15.88 -9.14 7.29
N SER A 79 14.57 -9.19 7.49
CA SER A 79 13.92 -9.89 8.61
C SER A 79 12.42 -9.85 8.43
N GLN A 80 11.71 -10.74 9.12
CA GLN A 80 10.24 -10.73 9.16
C GLN A 80 9.70 -9.41 9.72
N SER A 81 10.35 -8.82 10.73
CA SER A 81 9.93 -7.53 11.31
C SER A 81 10.00 -6.38 10.29
N ALA A 82 11.07 -6.34 9.49
CA ALA A 82 11.21 -5.37 8.40
C ALA A 82 10.11 -5.57 7.33
N ALA A 83 9.83 -6.83 6.97
CA ALA A 83 8.77 -7.16 6.01
C ALA A 83 7.39 -6.73 6.52
N VAL A 84 7.03 -7.05 7.76
CA VAL A 84 5.77 -6.63 8.39
C VAL A 84 5.63 -5.11 8.36
N THR A 85 6.68 -4.38 8.74
CA THR A 85 6.66 -2.91 8.80
C THR A 85 6.42 -2.30 7.42
N ARG A 86 7.18 -2.75 6.40
CA ARG A 86 7.06 -2.21 5.03
C ARG A 86 5.72 -2.57 4.39
N ILE A 87 5.28 -3.83 4.49
CA ILE A 87 4.02 -4.26 3.89
C ILE A 87 2.81 -3.62 4.59
N ASN A 88 2.85 -3.44 5.92
CA ASN A 88 1.79 -2.72 6.61
C ASN A 88 1.77 -1.23 6.25
N GLY A 89 2.93 -0.61 5.97
CA GLY A 89 3.01 0.76 5.46
C GLY A 89 2.33 0.94 4.10
N LEU A 90 2.36 -0.09 3.25
CA LEU A 90 1.67 -0.07 1.96
C LEU A 90 0.15 -0.02 2.09
N ARG A 91 -0.45 -0.46 3.20
CA ARG A 91 -1.92 -0.50 3.37
C ARG A 91 -2.59 0.85 3.10
N ASN A 92 -1.94 1.95 3.50
CA ASN A 92 -2.45 3.31 3.29
C ASN A 92 -2.50 3.68 1.79
N VAL A 93 -1.56 3.15 0.99
CA VAL A 93 -1.51 3.39 -0.46
C VAL A 93 -2.62 2.64 -1.19
N PHE A 94 -3.03 1.48 -0.68
CA PHE A 94 -4.12 0.67 -1.22
C PHE A 94 -5.50 1.05 -0.65
N GLU A 95 -5.57 1.97 0.31
CA GLU A 95 -6.81 2.40 0.93
C GLU A 95 -7.69 3.15 -0.08
N GLY A 96 -8.96 2.73 -0.21
CA GLY A 96 -9.89 3.27 -1.19
C GLY A 96 -9.81 2.64 -2.59
N TRP A 97 -8.81 1.79 -2.85
CA TRP A 97 -8.73 0.95 -4.06
C TRP A 97 -9.23 -0.47 -3.82
N LEU A 98 -9.12 -0.93 -2.57
CA LEU A 98 -9.56 -2.24 -2.14
C LEU A 98 -10.63 -2.12 -1.07
N GLU A 99 -11.53 -3.09 -1.05
CA GLU A 99 -12.45 -3.28 0.06
C GLU A 99 -11.66 -3.46 1.37
N PRO A 100 -12.06 -2.82 2.48
CA PRO A 100 -11.34 -2.89 3.75
C PRO A 100 -11.05 -4.31 4.24
N ARG A 101 -11.96 -5.26 3.94
CA ARG A 101 -11.80 -6.70 4.23
C ARG A 101 -10.59 -7.34 3.55
N HIS A 102 -10.16 -6.82 2.40
CA HIS A 102 -8.99 -7.33 1.69
C HIS A 102 -7.68 -6.73 2.22
N LEU A 103 -7.73 -5.60 2.92
CA LEU A 103 -6.57 -4.91 3.53
C LEU A 103 -6.21 -5.51 4.90
N ALA A 104 -6.15 -6.85 4.98
CA ALA A 104 -5.74 -7.52 6.21
C ALA A 104 -4.31 -7.11 6.60
N LYS A 105 -4.09 -6.82 7.89
CA LYS A 105 -2.73 -6.66 8.44
C LYS A 105 -2.06 -8.03 8.45
N ILE A 106 -0.78 -8.05 8.07
CA ILE A 106 0.07 -9.21 8.34
C ILE A 106 0.54 -9.06 9.79
N LYS A 107 0.40 -10.16 10.56
CA LYS A 107 0.81 -10.25 11.97
C LYS A 107 2.25 -10.75 12.05
#